data_AF-A0AAD6X6B0-F1
#
_entry.id   AF-A0AAD6X6B0-F1
#
_cell.length_a   1.000
_cell.length_b   1.000
_cell.length_c   1.000
_cell.angle_alpha   90.00
_cell.angle_beta   90.00
_cell.angle_gamma   90.00
#
_symmetry.space_group_name_H-M   'P 1'
#
loop_
_entity.id
_entity.type
_entity.pdbx_description
1 polymer ?
#
loop_
_entity_poly.entity_id
_entity_poly.type
_entity_poly.pdbx_seq_one_letter_code
_entity_poly.pdbx_strand_id
1 'polypeptide(L)'
;MSSTTVPKAVLYHSPESVWSSAVLLALEEKGYAEDEVDLKLVDLAKGENFSVSFLRLNLKGTVPTLVVPFKDSLSDDVESRYKAVTDPKAIVNLLDQSRSPLSRTRTTSTAPAPSLAPATVAFSAASNALLEILHAEEVSPDALILVNARDGASLKTLASKILPQVVGRQKALKECISEAEAGKVQASEKVKKFWRDKEADTAVLLAVLSAAEKEESALDSTEKVKRAEFFTKATGAWAAVKEALVKVNKELIGPYALGDQLSLVDISLAAWLRSVVLLAGAGPGDDGSTAVGKLEGFLGIGLPKDFQVVDVRRQETAAVSKLAGFWDAMSERASWKKTFV
;
A
#
# COMPACT_ATOMS: atom_id res chain seq x y z
N MET A 1 19.34 17.35 34.89
CA MET A 1 19.71 17.45 33.46
C MET A 1 18.42 17.24 32.68
N SER A 2 17.89 18.30 32.07
CA SER A 2 16.69 18.19 31.24
C SER A 2 17.05 17.36 30.01
N SER A 3 16.47 16.18 29.84
CA SER A 3 16.59 15.42 28.61
C SER A 3 15.88 16.21 27.51
N THR A 4 16.65 16.88 26.66
CA THR A 4 16.15 17.61 25.50
C THR A 4 15.57 16.61 24.49
N THR A 5 14.27 16.35 24.61
CA THR A 5 13.53 15.45 23.71
C THR A 5 13.26 16.20 22.41
N VAL A 6 14.14 16.01 21.42
CA VAL A 6 13.91 16.48 20.05
C VAL A 6 12.57 15.87 19.57
N PRO A 7 11.62 16.69 19.08
CA PRO A 7 10.38 16.20 18.49
C PRO A 7 10.62 15.13 17.44
N LYS A 8 9.99 13.96 17.58
CA LYS A 8 10.12 12.84 16.63
C LYS A 8 9.02 12.86 15.57
N ALA A 9 9.32 12.30 14.42
CA ALA A 9 8.30 12.02 13.42
C ALA A 9 7.46 10.82 13.87
N VAL A 10 6.16 10.85 13.60
CA VAL A 10 5.23 9.75 13.91
C VAL A 10 4.63 9.21 12.63
N LEU A 11 4.84 7.94 12.34
CA LEU A 11 4.22 7.25 11.20
C LEU A 11 2.99 6.48 11.66
N TYR A 12 1.81 6.93 11.24
CA TYR A 12 0.57 6.19 11.38
C TYR A 12 0.47 5.18 10.25
N HIS A 13 0.37 3.89 10.57
CA HIS A 13 0.40 2.80 9.60
C HIS A 13 -0.55 1.65 9.95
N SER A 14 -0.82 0.79 8.98
CA SER A 14 -1.53 -0.48 9.19
C SER A 14 -0.84 -1.62 8.44
N PRO A 15 -0.67 -2.81 9.03
CA PRO A 15 -0.21 -4.02 8.34
C PRO A 15 -1.10 -4.42 7.16
N GLU A 16 -2.38 -4.02 7.19
CA GLU A 16 -3.35 -4.31 6.11
C GLU A 16 -3.18 -3.37 4.92
N SER A 17 -2.43 -2.28 5.07
CA SER A 17 -2.26 -1.26 4.02
C SER A 17 -1.01 -1.52 3.20
N VAL A 18 -1.21 -1.60 1.89
CA VAL A 18 -0.10 -1.83 0.94
C VAL A 18 0.86 -0.67 0.94
N TRP A 19 0.34 0.56 0.95
CA TRP A 19 1.17 1.76 0.97
C TRP A 19 1.87 2.00 2.31
N SER A 20 1.30 1.50 3.42
CA SER A 20 2.01 1.48 4.70
C SER A 20 3.24 0.59 4.62
N SER A 21 3.12 -0.56 3.97
CA SER A 21 4.24 -1.47 3.74
C SER A 21 5.33 -0.83 2.87
N ALA A 22 4.97 -0.03 1.86
CA ALA A 22 5.95 0.73 1.07
C ALA A 22 6.74 1.73 1.93
N VAL A 23 6.07 2.46 2.83
CA VAL A 23 6.75 3.42 3.71
C VAL A 23 7.64 2.71 4.74
N LEU A 24 7.18 1.59 5.30
CA LEU A 24 7.98 0.76 6.22
C LEU A 24 9.22 0.21 5.50
N LEU A 25 9.07 -0.29 4.27
CA LEU A 25 10.19 -0.72 3.44
C LEU A 25 11.18 0.42 3.21
N ALA A 26 10.71 1.64 2.94
CA ALA A 26 11.56 2.81 2.78
C ALA A 26 12.34 3.14 4.06
N LEU A 27 11.74 3.03 5.25
CA LEU A 27 12.44 3.24 6.52
C LEU A 27 13.62 2.26 6.66
N GLU A 28 13.38 0.98 6.37
CA GLU A 28 14.44 -0.06 6.43
C GLU A 28 15.54 0.17 5.40
N GLU A 29 15.19 0.44 4.14
CA GLU A 29 16.15 0.67 3.07
C GLU A 29 17.00 1.92 3.26
N LYS A 30 16.42 2.94 3.90
CA LYS A 30 17.13 4.16 4.27
C LYS A 30 17.90 4.02 5.57
N GLY A 31 17.75 2.90 6.29
CA GLY A 31 18.49 2.57 7.50
C GLY A 31 17.99 3.30 8.76
N TYR A 32 16.74 3.77 8.78
CA TYR A 32 16.18 4.42 9.97
C TYR A 32 16.24 3.50 11.20
N ALA A 33 16.70 4.04 12.32
CA ALA A 33 16.71 3.30 13.58
C ALA A 33 15.29 3.22 14.16
N GLU A 34 15.04 2.22 15.01
CA GLU A 34 13.74 2.02 15.67
C GLU A 34 13.36 3.20 16.58
N ASP A 35 14.34 3.95 17.08
CA ASP A 35 14.11 5.12 17.93
C ASP A 35 14.03 6.45 17.17
N GLU A 36 14.13 6.46 15.84
CA GLU A 36 14.11 7.71 15.05
C GLU A 36 12.72 8.11 14.56
N VAL A 37 11.82 7.15 14.38
CA VAL A 37 10.44 7.37 13.92
C VAL A 37 9.50 6.55 14.79
N ASP A 38 8.56 7.23 15.45
CA ASP A 38 7.56 6.55 16.27
C ASP A 38 6.51 5.91 15.35
N LEU A 39 6.36 4.59 15.46
CA LEU A 39 5.35 3.85 14.69
C LEU A 39 4.05 3.75 15.49
N LYS A 40 2.95 4.21 14.89
CA LYS A 40 1.61 4.14 15.48
C LYS A 40 0.69 3.29 14.62
N LEU A 41 0.28 2.16 15.18
CA LEU A 41 -0.70 1.28 14.56
C LEU A 41 -2.07 1.96 14.48
N VAL A 42 -2.72 1.82 13.32
CA VAL A 42 -4.11 2.22 13.09
C VAL A 42 -4.89 0.97 12.68
N ASP A 43 -5.84 0.57 13.51
CA ASP A 43 -6.69 -0.59 13.28
C ASP A 43 -7.82 -0.23 12.28
N LEU A 44 -7.61 -0.62 11.01
CA LEU A 44 -8.56 -0.35 9.92
C LEU A 44 -9.83 -1.20 10.03
N ALA A 45 -9.75 -2.40 10.64
CA ALA A 45 -10.90 -3.24 10.89
C ALA A 45 -11.84 -2.62 11.94
N LYS A 46 -11.30 -1.92 12.93
CA LYS A 46 -12.07 -1.12 13.89
C LYS A 46 -12.42 0.28 13.39
N GLY A 47 -11.97 0.67 12.21
CA GLY A 47 -12.25 1.98 11.64
C GLY A 47 -11.61 3.15 12.40
N GLU A 48 -10.46 2.95 13.06
CA GLU A 48 -9.78 4.01 13.83
C GLU A 48 -9.40 5.22 12.97
N ASN A 49 -9.17 4.99 11.68
CA ASN A 49 -8.93 6.00 10.66
C ASN A 49 -10.13 6.94 10.40
N PHE A 50 -11.32 6.61 10.89
CA PHE A 50 -12.50 7.49 10.81
C PHE A 50 -12.67 8.39 12.02
N SER A 51 -11.90 8.19 13.09
CA SER A 51 -11.97 9.04 14.27
C SER A 51 -11.64 10.50 13.93
N VAL A 52 -12.28 11.46 14.61
CA VAL A 52 -11.99 12.88 14.39
C VAL A 52 -10.52 13.21 14.66
N SER A 53 -9.90 12.52 15.63
CA SER A 53 -8.48 12.70 15.94
C SER A 53 -7.59 12.34 14.74
N PHE A 54 -7.88 11.23 14.06
CA PHE A 54 -7.14 10.82 12.86
C PHE A 54 -7.47 11.71 11.66
N LEU A 55 -8.75 12.04 11.44
CA LEU A 55 -9.18 12.86 10.30
C LEU A 55 -8.63 14.30 10.34
N ARG A 56 -8.22 14.79 11.51
CA ARG A 56 -7.46 16.04 11.63
C ARG A 56 -6.04 15.94 11.05
N LEU A 57 -5.44 14.75 11.08
CA LEU A 57 -4.13 14.47 10.49
C LEU A 57 -4.26 14.19 8.99
N ASN A 58 -5.22 13.32 8.64
CA ASN A 58 -5.50 12.96 7.25
C ASN A 58 -7.00 12.87 6.99
N LEU A 59 -7.54 13.92 6.37
CA LEU A 59 -8.96 14.02 6.06
C LEU A 59 -9.45 12.98 5.05
N LYS A 60 -8.54 12.30 4.33
CA LYS A 60 -8.91 11.17 3.46
C LYS A 60 -9.24 9.91 4.24
N GLY A 61 -8.87 9.85 5.53
CA GLY A 61 -9.05 8.66 6.37
C GLY A 61 -8.22 7.48 5.87
N THR A 62 -7.03 7.72 5.33
CA THR A 62 -6.14 6.68 4.80
C THR A 62 -4.83 6.61 5.58
N VAL A 63 -4.20 5.44 5.56
CA VAL A 63 -2.81 5.25 5.98
C VAL A 63 -1.98 4.88 4.74
N PRO A 64 -0.67 5.15 4.72
CA PRO A 64 0.14 5.76 5.77
C PRO A 64 -0.13 7.27 5.96
N THR A 65 0.22 7.79 7.13
CA THR A 65 0.25 9.23 7.40
C THR A 65 1.46 9.55 8.27
N LEU A 66 2.41 10.33 7.74
CA LEU A 66 3.61 10.72 8.45
C LEU A 66 3.44 12.13 9.01
N VAL A 67 3.52 12.27 10.33
CA VAL A 67 3.52 13.58 11.00
C VAL A 67 4.97 13.92 11.32
N VAL A 68 5.51 14.96 10.69
CA VAL A 68 6.89 15.42 10.89
C VAL A 68 6.94 16.77 11.61
N PRO A 69 7.91 17.00 12.50
CA PRO A 69 8.15 18.33 13.04
C PRO A 69 8.69 19.28 11.95
N PHE A 70 8.35 20.57 12.04
CA PHE A 70 8.97 21.56 11.14
C PHE A 70 10.44 21.76 11.52
N LYS A 71 11.27 21.97 10.49
CA LYS A 71 12.71 22.22 10.63
C LYS A 71 13.01 23.40 11.57
N ASP A 72 12.18 24.44 11.52
CA ASP A 72 12.38 25.68 12.28
C ASP A 72 11.83 25.60 13.71
N SER A 73 11.26 24.45 14.10
CA SER A 73 10.70 24.22 15.45
C SER A 73 11.37 23.04 16.16
N LEU A 74 12.65 22.79 15.85
CA LEU A 74 13.44 21.70 16.43
C LEU A 74 14.29 22.14 17.64
N SER A 75 14.35 23.45 17.94
CA SER A 75 15.02 24.02 19.10
C SER A 75 14.10 24.04 20.32
N ASP A 76 14.66 23.82 21.51
CA ASP A 76 13.90 23.76 22.77
C ASP A 76 13.15 25.07 23.10
N ASP A 77 13.57 26.20 22.53
CA ASP A 77 12.99 27.53 22.77
C ASP A 77 11.77 27.85 21.86
N VAL A 78 11.41 26.96 20.93
CA VAL A 78 10.34 27.19 19.94
C VAL A 78 9.27 26.11 20.08
N GLU A 79 8.00 26.53 20.16
CA GLU A 79 6.85 25.61 20.16
C GLU A 79 6.90 24.70 18.92
N SER A 80 6.94 23.39 19.15
CA SER A 80 7.02 22.40 18.08
C SER A 80 5.79 22.44 17.20
N ARG A 81 5.99 22.78 15.93
CA ARG A 81 4.94 22.69 14.91
C ARG A 81 5.12 21.39 14.14
N TYR A 82 4.02 20.85 13.63
CA TYR A 82 4.04 19.60 12.86
C TYR A 82 3.30 19.75 11.54
N LYS A 83 3.75 18.98 10.55
CA LYS A 83 3.10 18.82 9.24
C LYS A 83 2.75 17.37 9.01
N ALA A 84 1.51 17.09 8.64
CA ALA A 84 1.11 15.79 8.14
C ALA A 84 1.41 15.67 6.64
N VAL A 85 2.07 14.58 6.25
CA VAL A 85 2.28 14.15 4.86
C VAL A 85 1.50 12.87 4.69
N THR A 86 0.56 12.88 3.74
CA THR A 86 -0.47 11.83 3.61
C THR A 86 -0.46 11.11 2.27
N ASP A 87 0.35 11.59 1.32
CA ASP A 87 0.58 10.94 0.03
C ASP A 87 1.77 9.98 0.14
N PRO A 88 1.61 8.67 -0.13
CA PRO A 88 2.69 7.70 0.04
C PRO A 88 3.96 8.04 -0.75
N LYS A 89 3.83 8.54 -1.99
CA LYS A 89 4.99 8.97 -2.80
C LYS A 89 5.74 10.12 -2.14
N ALA A 90 5.00 11.12 -1.65
CA ALA A 90 5.57 12.24 -0.93
C ALA A 90 6.23 11.82 0.39
N ILE A 91 5.67 10.84 1.11
CA ILE A 91 6.27 10.30 2.34
C ILE A 91 7.60 9.62 2.03
N VAL A 92 7.64 8.69 1.07
CA VAL A 92 8.86 7.96 0.70
C VAL A 92 9.94 8.93 0.20
N ASN A 93 9.57 9.90 -0.65
CA ASN A 93 10.51 10.93 -1.11
C ASN A 93 11.01 11.82 0.04
N LEU A 94 10.16 12.19 1.00
CA LEU A 94 10.57 12.96 2.17
C LEU A 94 11.58 12.18 3.02
N LEU A 95 11.35 10.88 3.23
CA LEU A 95 12.29 10.02 3.96
C LEU A 95 13.64 9.91 3.23
N ASP A 96 13.63 9.71 1.91
CA ASP A 96 14.84 9.66 1.10
C ASP A 96 15.66 10.95 1.19
N GLN A 97 14.99 12.11 1.10
CA GLN A 97 15.63 13.43 1.20
C GLN A 97 16.12 13.75 2.62
N SER A 98 15.37 13.32 3.63
CA SER A 98 15.69 13.62 5.03
C SER A 98 16.92 12.85 5.51
N ARG A 99 17.11 11.63 5.01
CA ARG A 99 18.25 10.78 5.36
C ARG A 99 19.10 10.49 4.13
N SER A 100 20.19 11.22 3.97
CA SER A 100 21.17 11.03 2.89
C SER A 100 22.57 10.92 3.47
N PRO A 101 23.57 10.45 2.69
CA PRO A 101 24.96 10.41 3.14
C PRO A 101 25.53 11.78 3.56
N LEU A 102 24.89 12.87 3.12
CA LEU A 102 25.25 14.25 3.45
C LEU A 102 24.33 14.87 4.52
N SER A 103 23.34 14.12 5.01
CA SER A 103 22.36 14.63 5.97
C SER A 103 23.01 14.86 7.33
N ARG A 104 22.71 16.02 7.93
CA ARG A 104 23.06 16.36 9.31
C ARG A 104 21.96 15.97 10.30
N THR A 105 21.04 15.10 9.90
CA THR A 105 20.07 14.52 10.84
C THR A 105 20.86 13.81 11.93
N ARG A 106 20.51 14.04 13.20
CA ARG A 106 21.14 13.39 14.36
C ARG A 106 20.69 11.93 14.41
N THR A 107 21.12 11.16 13.43
CA THR A 107 20.79 9.74 13.32
C THR A 107 21.48 8.96 14.42
N THR A 108 20.79 7.98 14.98
CA THR A 108 21.29 7.00 15.94
C THR A 108 21.74 5.71 15.26
N SER A 109 21.39 5.52 13.99
CA SER A 109 21.70 4.32 13.22
C SER A 109 23.00 4.47 12.41
N THR A 110 23.82 3.41 12.42
CA THR A 110 25.00 3.25 11.57
C THR A 110 24.70 2.58 10.23
N ALA A 111 23.44 2.23 9.96
CA ALA A 111 23.04 1.59 8.72
C ALA A 111 23.20 2.56 7.53
N PRO A 112 23.61 2.06 6.35
CA PRO A 112 23.77 2.89 5.17
C PRO A 112 22.45 3.56 4.77
N ALA A 113 22.55 4.78 4.23
CA ALA A 113 21.43 5.54 3.72
C ALA A 113 21.61 5.79 2.21
N PRO A 114 21.42 4.78 1.34
CA PRO A 114 21.59 4.92 -0.10
C PRO A 114 20.62 5.95 -0.67
N SER A 115 21.02 6.70 -1.70
CA SER A 115 20.10 7.60 -2.41
C SER A 115 19.14 6.77 -3.25
N LEU A 116 17.83 6.92 -3.04
CA LEU A 116 16.79 6.26 -3.85
C LEU A 116 16.32 7.15 -4.99
N ALA A 117 16.47 8.47 -4.86
CA ALA A 117 16.17 9.41 -5.93
C ALA A 117 17.12 9.20 -7.14
N PRO A 118 16.58 9.22 -8.38
CA PRO A 118 17.41 9.07 -9.58
C PRO A 118 18.41 10.21 -9.76
N ALA A 119 19.61 9.88 -10.25
CA ALA A 119 20.69 10.85 -10.47
C ALA A 119 20.57 11.65 -11.77
N THR A 120 19.76 11.20 -12.74
CA THR A 120 19.64 11.82 -14.07
C THR A 120 18.21 12.26 -14.36
N VAL A 121 18.05 13.30 -15.18
CA VAL A 121 16.73 13.78 -15.61
C VAL A 121 15.94 12.70 -16.34
N ALA A 122 16.62 11.88 -17.16
CA ALA A 122 15.97 10.77 -17.88
C ALA A 122 15.41 9.72 -16.92
N PHE A 123 16.17 9.31 -15.91
CA PHE A 123 15.68 8.36 -14.90
C PHE A 123 14.64 8.97 -13.97
N SER A 124 14.70 10.28 -13.69
CA SER A 124 13.63 10.98 -12.98
C SER A 124 12.31 10.95 -13.76
N ALA A 125 12.36 11.16 -15.08
CA ALA A 125 11.18 11.08 -15.93
C ALA A 125 10.60 9.64 -15.97
N ALA A 126 11.46 8.62 -16.15
CA ALA A 126 11.05 7.22 -16.11
C ALA A 126 10.47 6.82 -14.73
N SER A 127 11.09 7.29 -13.66
CA SER A 127 10.63 7.08 -12.28
C SER A 127 9.23 7.63 -12.07
N ASN A 128 8.98 8.87 -12.51
CA ASN A 128 7.67 9.49 -12.37
C ASN A 128 6.59 8.74 -13.16
N ALA A 129 6.89 8.34 -14.41
CA ALA A 129 5.95 7.58 -15.23
C ALA A 129 5.57 6.23 -14.58
N LEU A 130 6.54 5.50 -14.03
CA LEU A 130 6.29 4.24 -13.32
C LEU A 130 5.48 4.47 -12.03
N LEU A 131 5.82 5.49 -11.24
CA LEU A 131 5.08 5.82 -10.02
C LEU A 131 3.65 6.29 -10.31
N GLU A 132 3.40 6.97 -11.42
CA GLU A 132 2.05 7.32 -11.87
C GLU A 132 1.23 6.08 -12.19
N ILE A 133 1.81 5.10 -12.88
CA ILE A 133 1.13 3.83 -13.17
C ILE A 133 0.79 3.09 -11.86
N LEU A 134 1.76 2.94 -10.95
CA LEU A 134 1.61 2.13 -9.73
C LEU A 134 0.63 2.74 -8.72
N HIS A 135 0.54 4.07 -8.67
CA HIS A 135 -0.33 4.80 -7.74
C HIS A 135 -1.66 5.24 -8.37
N ALA A 136 -1.97 4.80 -9.59
CA ALA A 136 -3.27 5.06 -10.22
C ALA A 136 -4.40 4.36 -9.43
N GLU A 137 -5.55 5.03 -9.31
CA GLU A 137 -6.66 4.55 -8.48
C GLU A 137 -7.23 3.22 -9.01
N GLU A 138 -7.23 3.05 -10.33
CA GLU A 138 -7.76 1.88 -11.05
C GLU A 138 -6.99 0.60 -10.74
N VAL A 139 -5.72 0.72 -10.33
CA VAL A 139 -4.85 -0.41 -9.99
C VAL A 139 -4.51 -0.49 -8.51
N SER A 140 -5.28 0.21 -7.68
CA SER A 140 -5.09 0.24 -6.23
C SER A 140 -5.23 -1.15 -5.61
N PRO A 141 -4.17 -1.69 -4.99
CA PRO A 141 -4.24 -2.98 -4.32
C PRO A 141 -5.20 -2.99 -3.13
N ASP A 142 -5.30 -1.87 -2.40
CA ASP A 142 -6.25 -1.73 -1.28
C ASP A 142 -7.71 -1.87 -1.78
N ALA A 143 -8.01 -1.38 -2.98
CA ALA A 143 -9.33 -1.57 -3.60
C ALA A 143 -9.53 -3.02 -4.07
N LEU A 144 -8.50 -3.62 -4.68
CA LEU A 144 -8.54 -5.02 -5.16
C LEU A 144 -8.80 -6.01 -4.03
N ILE A 145 -8.19 -5.82 -2.85
CA ILE A 145 -8.42 -6.67 -1.67
C ILE A 145 -9.91 -6.80 -1.37
N LEU A 146 -10.68 -5.71 -1.53
CA LEU A 146 -12.11 -5.67 -1.22
C LEU A 146 -12.99 -6.30 -2.32
N VAL A 147 -12.47 -6.46 -3.53
CA VAL A 147 -13.23 -6.95 -4.69
C VAL A 147 -12.61 -8.17 -5.36
N ASN A 148 -11.72 -8.90 -4.67
CA ASN A 148 -10.98 -10.03 -5.25
C ASN A 148 -11.82 -11.32 -5.35
N ALA A 149 -12.90 -11.29 -6.12
CA ALA A 149 -13.72 -12.45 -6.45
C ALA A 149 -14.29 -12.33 -7.87
N ARG A 150 -14.38 -13.47 -8.56
CA ARG A 150 -14.78 -13.56 -9.98
C ARG A 150 -16.01 -14.44 -10.21
N ASP A 151 -16.34 -15.24 -9.21
CA ASP A 151 -17.43 -16.21 -9.22
C ASP A 151 -17.96 -16.40 -7.79
N GLY A 152 -19.03 -17.20 -7.65
CA GLY A 152 -19.62 -17.46 -6.33
C GLY A 152 -18.65 -18.14 -5.34
N ALA A 153 -17.77 -19.03 -5.80
CA ALA A 153 -16.85 -19.76 -4.91
C ALA A 153 -15.74 -18.86 -4.35
N SER A 154 -15.13 -18.04 -5.21
CA SER A 154 -14.18 -17.01 -4.82
C SER A 154 -14.84 -15.92 -3.98
N LEU A 155 -16.11 -15.59 -4.21
CA LEU A 155 -16.86 -14.63 -3.38
C LEU A 155 -17.08 -15.15 -1.95
N LYS A 156 -17.44 -16.44 -1.78
CA LYS A 156 -17.53 -17.07 -0.44
C LYS A 156 -16.18 -17.04 0.27
N THR A 157 -15.11 -17.40 -0.43
CA THR A 157 -13.73 -17.36 0.10
C THR A 157 -13.35 -15.95 0.53
N LEU A 158 -13.63 -14.94 -0.31
CA LEU A 158 -13.39 -13.54 -0.02
C LEU A 158 -14.17 -13.09 1.21
N ALA A 159 -15.50 -13.32 1.23
CA ALA A 159 -16.37 -12.94 2.33
C ALA A 159 -15.90 -13.51 3.67
N SER A 160 -15.46 -14.77 3.72
CA SER A 160 -14.93 -15.38 4.95
C SER A 160 -13.73 -14.62 5.54
N LYS A 161 -12.93 -13.96 4.70
CA LYS A 161 -11.73 -13.22 5.10
C LYS A 161 -12.04 -11.76 5.45
N ILE A 162 -12.80 -11.06 4.60
CA ILE A 162 -12.93 -9.60 4.70
C ILE A 162 -14.23 -9.13 5.37
N LEU A 163 -15.25 -9.99 5.48
CA LEU A 163 -16.54 -9.58 6.07
C LEU A 163 -16.40 -9.01 7.49
N PRO A 164 -15.60 -9.59 8.41
CA PRO A 164 -15.41 -9.00 9.74
C PRO A 164 -14.88 -7.56 9.70
N GLN A 165 -13.91 -7.29 8.81
CA GLN A 165 -13.33 -5.97 8.61
C GLN A 165 -14.37 -4.97 8.08
N VAL A 166 -15.18 -5.38 7.09
CA VAL A 166 -16.23 -4.54 6.50
C VAL A 166 -17.35 -4.24 7.51
N VAL A 167 -17.73 -5.22 8.33
CA VAL A 167 -18.70 -5.03 9.43
C VAL A 167 -18.16 -4.06 10.48
N GLY A 168 -16.92 -4.23 10.92
CA GLY A 168 -16.28 -3.34 11.88
C GLY A 168 -16.19 -1.90 11.37
N ARG A 169 -15.82 -1.73 10.10
CA ARG A 169 -15.85 -0.43 9.41
C ARG A 169 -17.25 0.19 9.37
N GLN A 170 -18.29 -0.58 9.03
CA GLN A 170 -19.66 -0.03 9.01
C GLN A 170 -20.10 0.41 10.40
N LYS A 171 -19.80 -0.40 11.42
CA LYS A 171 -20.10 -0.06 12.82
C LYS A 171 -19.43 1.25 13.24
N ALA A 172 -18.12 1.38 13.00
CA ALA A 172 -17.36 2.58 13.35
C ALA A 172 -17.91 3.84 12.66
N LEU A 173 -18.28 3.75 11.37
CA LEU A 173 -18.87 4.86 10.64
C LEU A 173 -20.24 5.27 11.19
N LYS A 174 -21.11 4.30 11.49
CA LYS A 174 -22.42 4.56 12.12
C LYS A 174 -22.27 5.18 13.50
N GLU A 175 -21.31 4.72 14.29
CA GLU A 175 -20.99 5.29 15.61
C GLU A 175 -20.52 6.76 15.46
N CYS A 176 -19.59 7.04 14.54
CA CYS A 176 -19.12 8.41 14.28
C CYS A 176 -20.27 9.36 13.88
N ILE A 177 -21.17 8.90 13.00
CA ILE A 177 -22.34 9.68 12.56
C ILE A 177 -23.28 9.94 13.74
N SER A 178 -23.62 8.89 14.50
CA SER A 178 -24.52 8.98 15.65
C SER A 178 -23.97 9.89 16.75
N GLU A 179 -22.68 9.79 17.07
CA GLU A 179 -22.04 10.64 18.08
C GLU A 179 -21.99 12.10 17.66
N ALA A 180 -21.79 12.38 16.37
CA ALA A 180 -21.80 13.74 15.84
C ALA A 180 -23.21 14.35 15.81
N GLU A 181 -24.23 13.55 15.49
CA GLU A 181 -25.64 13.99 15.53
C GLU A 181 -26.14 14.20 16.96
N ALA A 182 -25.65 13.40 17.91
CA ALA A 182 -25.90 13.57 19.34
C ALA A 182 -25.07 14.72 19.98
N GLY A 183 -24.20 15.39 19.22
CA GLY A 183 -23.35 16.49 19.71
C GLY A 183 -22.20 16.05 20.63
N LYS A 184 -21.97 14.75 20.79
CA LYS A 184 -20.86 14.19 21.60
C LYS A 184 -19.50 14.44 20.95
N VAL A 185 -19.47 14.40 19.63
CA VAL A 185 -18.26 14.65 18.82
C VAL A 185 -18.47 15.86 17.93
N GLN A 186 -17.61 16.86 18.10
CA GLN A 186 -17.61 18.05 17.24
C GLN A 186 -16.85 17.76 15.94
N ALA A 187 -17.60 17.61 14.86
CA ALA A 187 -17.08 17.38 13.51
C ALA A 187 -17.63 18.43 12.53
N SER A 188 -16.81 18.85 11.57
CA SER A 188 -17.25 19.77 10.51
C SER A 188 -18.23 19.07 9.55
N GLU A 189 -19.04 19.84 8.83
CA GLU A 189 -19.96 19.27 7.83
C GLU A 189 -19.23 18.47 6.74
N LYS A 190 -17.99 18.85 6.42
CA LYS A 190 -17.13 18.08 5.50
C LYS A 190 -16.82 16.69 6.05
N VAL A 191 -16.50 16.58 7.34
CA VAL A 191 -16.24 15.28 8.00
C VAL A 191 -17.52 14.45 8.10
N LYS A 192 -18.66 15.07 8.46
CA LYS A 192 -19.95 14.38 8.49
C LYS A 192 -20.35 13.83 7.12
N LYS A 193 -20.16 14.63 6.05
CA LYS A 193 -20.39 14.18 4.67
C LYS A 193 -19.47 13.01 4.32
N PHE A 194 -18.17 13.12 4.63
CA PHE A 194 -17.21 12.04 4.42
C PHE A 194 -17.64 10.73 5.09
N TRP A 195 -18.09 10.77 6.35
CA TRP A 195 -18.58 9.55 7.03
C TRP A 195 -19.82 8.96 6.34
N ARG A 196 -20.78 9.79 5.94
CA ARG A 196 -21.98 9.31 5.23
C ARG A 196 -21.66 8.68 3.88
N ASP A 197 -20.80 9.33 3.09
CA ASP A 197 -20.35 8.79 1.80
C ASP A 197 -19.63 7.43 2.01
N LYS A 198 -18.73 7.34 3.01
CA LYS A 198 -18.03 6.10 3.32
C LYS A 198 -18.94 5.02 3.89
N GLU A 199 -19.96 5.38 4.65
CA GLU A 199 -20.96 4.42 5.17
C GLU A 199 -21.75 3.84 4.01
N ALA A 200 -22.19 4.67 3.06
CA ALA A 200 -22.90 4.23 1.87
C ALA A 200 -22.06 3.26 1.01
N ASP A 201 -20.80 3.61 0.73
CA ASP A 201 -19.86 2.74 0.02
C ASP A 201 -19.69 1.38 0.74
N THR A 202 -19.55 1.42 2.06
CA THR A 202 -19.35 0.22 2.89
C THR A 202 -20.62 -0.63 2.92
N ALA A 203 -21.80 -0.01 2.96
CA ALA A 203 -23.08 -0.71 2.99
C ALA A 203 -23.34 -1.47 1.68
N VAL A 204 -22.95 -0.92 0.52
CA VAL A 204 -23.03 -1.62 -0.77
C VAL A 204 -22.17 -2.89 -0.75
N LEU A 205 -20.91 -2.77 -0.33
CA LEU A 205 -20.01 -3.92 -0.24
C LEU A 205 -20.51 -4.96 0.77
N LEU A 206 -20.96 -4.51 1.95
CA LEU A 206 -21.47 -5.38 2.99
C LEU A 206 -22.69 -6.18 2.53
N ALA A 207 -23.60 -5.57 1.77
CA ALA A 207 -24.77 -6.26 1.24
C ALA A 207 -24.37 -7.45 0.34
N VAL A 208 -23.37 -7.29 -0.51
CA VAL A 208 -22.88 -8.37 -1.38
C VAL A 208 -22.20 -9.47 -0.58
N LEU A 209 -21.28 -9.10 0.33
CA LEU A 209 -20.51 -10.06 1.12
C LEU A 209 -21.37 -10.84 2.11
N SER A 210 -22.38 -10.21 2.70
CA SER A 210 -23.30 -10.87 3.64
C SER A 210 -24.19 -11.90 2.95
N ALA A 211 -24.46 -11.71 1.65
CA ALA A 211 -25.20 -12.64 0.84
C ALA A 211 -24.31 -13.72 0.18
N ALA A 212 -22.99 -13.70 0.38
CA ALA A 212 -22.04 -14.55 -0.38
C ALA A 212 -22.35 -16.05 -0.31
N GLU A 213 -22.85 -16.54 0.82
CA GLU A 213 -23.23 -17.96 1.01
C GLU A 213 -24.46 -18.37 0.21
N LYS A 214 -25.31 -17.42 -0.20
CA LYS A 214 -26.51 -17.71 -0.99
C LYS A 214 -26.12 -18.10 -2.41
N GLU A 215 -26.64 -19.23 -2.85
CA GLU A 215 -26.62 -19.64 -4.25
C GLU A 215 -27.43 -18.68 -5.13
N GLU A 216 -27.10 -18.62 -6.42
CA GLU A 216 -27.69 -17.67 -7.38
C GLU A 216 -29.23 -17.78 -7.47
N SER A 217 -29.77 -19.00 -7.30
CA SER A 217 -31.22 -19.25 -7.30
C SER A 217 -31.93 -18.71 -6.05
N ALA A 218 -31.20 -18.50 -4.95
CA ALA A 218 -31.73 -18.04 -3.66
C ALA A 218 -31.63 -16.52 -3.48
N LEU A 219 -30.99 -15.81 -4.42
CA LEU A 219 -30.90 -14.35 -4.40
C LEU A 219 -32.20 -13.71 -4.90
N ASP A 220 -32.60 -12.63 -4.24
CA ASP A 220 -33.63 -11.74 -4.79
C ASP A 220 -33.10 -10.91 -5.98
N SER A 221 -33.99 -10.18 -6.67
CA SER A 221 -33.62 -9.40 -7.86
C SER A 221 -32.61 -8.28 -7.54
N THR A 222 -32.65 -7.71 -6.34
CA THR A 222 -31.74 -6.63 -5.92
C THR A 222 -30.37 -7.18 -5.58
N GLU A 223 -30.31 -8.31 -4.88
CA GLU A 223 -29.07 -9.02 -4.56
C GLU A 223 -28.34 -9.49 -5.82
N LYS A 224 -29.07 -9.97 -6.82
CA LYS A 224 -28.51 -10.34 -8.14
C LYS A 224 -27.84 -9.16 -8.83
N VAL A 225 -28.51 -8.01 -8.88
CA VAL A 225 -27.95 -6.79 -9.49
C VAL A 225 -26.67 -6.37 -8.77
N LYS A 226 -26.68 -6.28 -7.44
CA LYS A 226 -25.50 -5.88 -6.65
C LYS A 226 -24.33 -6.86 -6.82
N ARG A 227 -24.60 -8.16 -6.89
CA ARG A 227 -23.58 -9.19 -7.13
C ARG A 227 -22.99 -9.08 -8.53
N ALA A 228 -23.81 -8.83 -9.55
CA ALA A 228 -23.34 -8.61 -10.92
C ALA A 228 -22.48 -7.33 -11.05
N GLU A 229 -22.89 -6.23 -10.40
CA GLU A 229 -22.10 -4.99 -10.34
C GLU A 229 -20.76 -5.22 -9.63
N PHE A 230 -20.75 -5.98 -8.54
CA PHE A 230 -19.53 -6.35 -7.83
C PHE A 230 -18.56 -7.11 -8.76
N PHE A 231 -19.02 -8.13 -9.47
CA PHE A 231 -18.16 -8.88 -10.40
C PHE A 231 -17.69 -8.05 -11.59
N THR A 232 -18.52 -7.11 -12.05
CA THR A 232 -18.14 -6.14 -13.09
C THR A 232 -17.00 -5.24 -12.59
N LYS A 233 -17.11 -4.72 -11.37
CA LYS A 233 -16.06 -3.92 -10.72
C LYS A 233 -14.78 -4.73 -10.52
N ALA A 234 -14.88 -5.97 -10.04
CA ALA A 234 -13.74 -6.86 -9.87
C ALA A 234 -13.01 -7.13 -11.19
N THR A 235 -13.77 -7.41 -12.25
CA THR A 235 -13.24 -7.66 -13.59
C THR A 235 -12.54 -6.42 -14.16
N GLY A 236 -13.17 -5.24 -14.03
CA GLY A 236 -12.58 -3.97 -14.46
C GLY A 236 -11.28 -3.64 -13.73
N ALA A 237 -11.23 -3.83 -12.41
CA ALA A 237 -10.03 -3.58 -11.62
C ALA A 237 -8.87 -4.51 -12.05
N TRP A 238 -9.14 -5.80 -12.25
CA TRP A 238 -8.11 -6.74 -12.72
C TRP A 238 -7.69 -6.51 -14.18
N ALA A 239 -8.57 -5.98 -15.03
CA ALA A 239 -8.20 -5.54 -16.37
C ALA A 239 -7.22 -4.36 -16.33
N ALA A 240 -7.44 -3.38 -15.45
CA ALA A 240 -6.51 -2.26 -15.25
C ALA A 240 -5.14 -2.74 -14.73
N VAL A 241 -5.13 -3.69 -13.78
CA VAL A 241 -3.88 -4.31 -13.28
C VAL A 241 -3.13 -5.00 -14.41
N LYS A 242 -3.83 -5.74 -15.27
CA LYS A 242 -3.24 -6.39 -16.44
C LYS A 242 -2.54 -5.36 -17.35
N GLU A 243 -3.18 -4.24 -17.65
CA GLU A 243 -2.56 -3.19 -18.46
C GLU A 243 -1.35 -2.55 -17.77
N ALA A 244 -1.44 -2.29 -16.47
CA ALA A 244 -0.33 -1.75 -15.69
C ALA A 244 0.85 -2.73 -15.64
N LEU A 245 0.64 -4.03 -15.45
CA LEU A 245 1.70 -5.03 -15.43
C LEU A 245 2.48 -5.08 -16.75
N VAL A 246 1.77 -5.06 -17.87
CA VAL A 246 2.41 -5.06 -19.19
C VAL A 246 3.27 -3.81 -19.37
N LYS A 247 2.76 -2.63 -18.98
CA LYS A 247 3.51 -1.37 -19.04
C LYS A 247 4.72 -1.40 -18.11
N VAL A 248 4.52 -1.72 -16.84
CA VAL A 248 5.60 -1.78 -15.84
C VAL A 248 6.68 -2.77 -16.30
N ASN A 249 6.32 -4.01 -16.66
CA ASN A 249 7.29 -5.00 -17.12
C ASN A 249 8.12 -4.50 -18.30
N LYS A 250 7.49 -3.81 -19.27
CA LYS A 250 8.19 -3.24 -20.42
C LYS A 250 9.24 -2.19 -19.99
N GLU A 251 8.85 -1.30 -19.09
CA GLU A 251 9.65 -0.15 -18.67
C GLU A 251 10.76 -0.48 -17.66
N LEU A 252 10.74 -1.66 -17.01
CA LEU A 252 11.85 -2.10 -16.15
C LEU A 252 13.14 -2.24 -16.98
N ILE A 253 14.24 -1.71 -16.45
CA ILE A 253 15.53 -1.70 -17.15
C ILE A 253 16.41 -2.87 -16.73
N GLY A 254 16.45 -3.20 -15.44
CA GLY A 254 17.35 -4.21 -14.87
C GLY A 254 16.68 -5.04 -13.78
N PRO A 255 17.46 -5.61 -12.84
CA PRO A 255 16.92 -6.31 -11.68
C PRO A 255 16.10 -5.38 -10.76
N TYR A 256 16.37 -4.07 -10.81
CA TYR A 256 15.52 -3.03 -10.25
C TYR A 256 14.96 -2.15 -11.37
N ALA A 257 13.96 -1.32 -11.03
CA ALA A 257 13.16 -0.58 -11.99
C ALA A 257 13.99 0.26 -12.95
N LEU A 258 15.05 0.91 -12.44
CA LEU A 258 15.89 1.83 -13.21
C LEU A 258 17.30 1.25 -13.49
N GLY A 259 17.51 -0.05 -13.31
CA GLY A 259 18.78 -0.74 -13.56
C GLY A 259 19.25 -1.56 -12.36
N ASP A 260 20.52 -1.42 -11.98
CA ASP A 260 21.16 -2.25 -10.95
C ASP A 260 21.07 -1.66 -9.53
N GLN A 261 20.53 -0.46 -9.38
CA GLN A 261 20.40 0.22 -8.10
C GLN A 261 18.93 0.39 -7.70
N LEU A 262 18.67 0.19 -6.42
CA LEU A 262 17.36 0.44 -5.83
C LEU A 262 16.99 1.93 -5.92
N SER A 263 15.74 2.19 -6.24
CA SER A 263 15.18 3.52 -6.45
C SER A 263 13.85 3.71 -5.72
N LEU A 264 13.32 4.94 -5.75
CA LEU A 264 11.98 5.25 -5.22
C LEU A 264 10.86 4.41 -5.86
N VAL A 265 11.03 4.03 -7.14
CA VAL A 265 10.06 3.19 -7.84
C VAL A 265 10.01 1.81 -7.22
N ASP A 266 11.18 1.24 -6.89
CA ASP A 266 11.28 -0.13 -6.37
C ASP A 266 10.56 -0.29 -5.03
N ILE A 267 10.59 0.75 -4.18
CA ILE A 267 9.85 0.75 -2.92
C ILE A 267 8.33 0.61 -3.17
N SER A 268 7.80 1.38 -4.12
CA SER A 268 6.38 1.33 -4.47
C SER A 268 6.02 0.04 -5.20
N LEU A 269 6.86 -0.38 -6.15
CA LEU A 269 6.67 -1.57 -6.96
C LEU A 269 6.72 -2.83 -6.10
N ALA A 270 7.62 -2.92 -5.13
CA ALA A 270 7.72 -4.05 -4.21
C ALA A 270 6.42 -4.28 -3.44
N ALA A 271 5.90 -3.22 -2.80
CA ALA A 271 4.64 -3.31 -2.06
C ALA A 271 3.45 -3.62 -2.97
N TRP A 272 3.36 -2.92 -4.11
CA TRP A 272 2.28 -3.11 -5.07
C TRP A 272 2.29 -4.52 -5.67
N LEU A 273 3.44 -4.96 -6.20
CA LEU A 273 3.62 -6.27 -6.84
C LEU A 273 3.34 -7.40 -5.86
N ARG A 274 3.88 -7.32 -4.63
CA ARG A 274 3.57 -8.27 -3.56
C ARG A 274 2.07 -8.41 -3.33
N SER A 275 1.37 -7.29 -3.18
CA SER A 275 -0.06 -7.36 -2.93
C SER A 275 -0.81 -8.03 -4.07
N VAL A 276 -0.51 -7.68 -5.34
CA VAL A 276 -1.24 -8.26 -6.47
C VAL A 276 -0.91 -9.73 -6.72
N VAL A 277 0.34 -10.18 -6.51
CA VAL A 277 0.66 -11.62 -6.64
C VAL A 277 0.03 -12.45 -5.53
N LEU A 278 -0.03 -11.95 -4.29
CA LEU A 278 -0.69 -12.64 -3.18
C LEU A 278 -2.19 -12.79 -3.44
N LEU A 279 -2.83 -11.75 -3.99
CA LEU A 279 -4.22 -11.80 -4.40
C LEU A 279 -4.49 -12.80 -5.54
N ALA A 280 -3.48 -13.05 -6.39
CA ALA A 280 -3.50 -14.08 -7.42
C ALA A 280 -3.16 -15.50 -6.90
N GLY A 281 -2.93 -15.67 -5.59
CA GLY A 281 -2.67 -16.97 -4.96
C GLY A 281 -1.20 -17.34 -4.83
N ALA A 282 -0.27 -16.39 -5.02
CA ALA A 282 1.13 -16.59 -4.64
C ALA A 282 1.28 -16.72 -3.11
N GLY A 283 2.30 -17.47 -2.69
CA GLY A 283 2.72 -17.61 -1.31
C GLY A 283 3.95 -16.74 -0.99
N PRO A 284 4.24 -16.49 0.30
CA PRO A 284 5.38 -15.67 0.72
C PRO A 284 6.75 -16.30 0.42
N GLY A 285 6.81 -17.59 0.10
CA GLY A 285 8.03 -18.31 -0.25
C GLY A 285 8.17 -18.65 -1.74
N ASP A 286 7.25 -18.17 -2.59
CA ASP A 286 7.35 -18.38 -4.03
C ASP A 286 8.52 -17.57 -4.61
N ASP A 287 9.30 -18.20 -5.50
CA ASP A 287 10.27 -17.49 -6.33
C ASP A 287 9.57 -16.63 -7.40
N GLY A 288 10.32 -15.75 -8.06
CA GLY A 288 9.78 -14.76 -8.99
C GLY A 288 9.04 -15.39 -10.16
N SER A 289 9.58 -16.50 -10.69
CA SER A 289 8.94 -17.23 -11.78
C SER A 289 7.60 -17.85 -11.35
N THR A 290 7.53 -18.37 -10.12
CA THR A 290 6.31 -18.97 -9.56
C THR A 290 5.28 -17.89 -9.20
N ALA A 291 5.71 -16.83 -8.49
CA ALA A 291 4.84 -15.75 -8.05
C ALA A 291 4.24 -14.98 -9.24
N VAL A 292 5.08 -14.57 -10.20
CA VAL A 292 4.62 -13.87 -11.40
C VAL A 292 3.86 -14.81 -12.33
N GLY A 293 4.28 -16.08 -12.44
CA GLY A 293 3.54 -17.08 -13.23
C GLY A 293 2.11 -17.33 -12.74
N LYS A 294 1.88 -17.32 -11.41
CA LYS A 294 0.53 -17.37 -10.83
C LYS A 294 -0.29 -16.13 -11.19
N LEU A 295 0.31 -14.94 -11.14
CA LEU A 295 -0.33 -13.69 -11.54
C LEU A 295 -0.67 -13.67 -13.04
N GLU A 296 0.25 -14.13 -13.90
CA GLU A 296 0.04 -14.29 -15.34
C GLU A 296 -1.12 -15.24 -15.65
N GLY A 297 -1.12 -16.42 -15.01
CA GLY A 297 -2.20 -17.41 -15.14
C GLY A 297 -3.53 -16.87 -14.64
N PHE A 298 -3.52 -16.15 -13.51
CA PHE A 298 -4.70 -15.49 -12.98
C PHE A 298 -5.24 -14.40 -13.94
N LEU A 299 -4.40 -13.71 -14.68
CA LEU A 299 -4.81 -12.65 -15.62
C LEU A 299 -5.01 -13.14 -17.07
N GLY A 300 -4.67 -14.38 -17.37
CA GLY A 300 -4.67 -14.92 -18.72
C GLY A 300 -3.74 -14.14 -19.66
N ILE A 301 -2.53 -13.81 -19.20
CA ILE A 301 -1.49 -13.13 -19.98
C ILE A 301 -0.18 -13.91 -19.97
N GLY A 302 0.72 -13.56 -20.89
CA GLY A 302 2.13 -13.95 -20.84
C GLY A 302 3.00 -12.72 -21.06
N LEU A 303 3.82 -12.39 -20.08
CA LEU A 303 4.81 -11.34 -20.14
C LEU A 303 6.03 -11.83 -20.94
N PRO A 304 6.71 -10.94 -21.68
CA PRO A 304 7.96 -11.27 -22.34
C PRO A 304 8.99 -11.83 -21.35
N LYS A 305 9.63 -12.94 -21.73
CA LYS A 305 10.71 -13.59 -20.99
C LYS A 305 12.06 -13.23 -21.59
N ASP A 306 12.38 -11.95 -21.56
CA ASP A 306 13.57 -11.36 -22.18
C ASP A 306 14.66 -10.97 -21.15
N PHE A 307 14.40 -11.16 -19.85
CA PHE A 307 15.34 -10.89 -18.79
C PHE A 307 16.12 -12.15 -18.41
N GLN A 308 17.45 -12.05 -18.36
CA GLN A 308 18.33 -13.18 -18.02
C GLN A 308 18.70 -13.12 -16.55
N VAL A 309 18.37 -14.17 -15.80
CA VAL A 309 18.78 -14.33 -14.40
C VAL A 309 19.67 -15.54 -14.27
N VAL A 310 20.74 -15.42 -13.48
CA VAL A 310 21.58 -16.57 -13.13
C VAL A 310 20.88 -17.33 -12.01
N ASP A 311 20.37 -18.52 -12.32
CA ASP A 311 19.83 -19.42 -11.31
C ASP A 311 20.99 -20.03 -10.53
N VAL A 312 21.24 -19.52 -9.33
CA VAL A 312 22.33 -19.98 -8.46
C VAL A 312 22.16 -21.45 -8.07
N ARG A 313 20.92 -21.98 -8.04
CA ARG A 313 20.66 -23.38 -7.70
C ARG A 313 20.98 -24.33 -8.85
N ARG A 314 20.84 -23.87 -10.09
CA ARG A 314 21.07 -24.68 -11.30
C ARG A 314 22.37 -24.36 -12.03
N GLN A 315 23.06 -23.28 -11.65
CA GLN A 315 24.22 -22.74 -12.37
C GLN A 315 23.93 -22.48 -13.86
N GLU A 316 22.69 -22.12 -14.17
CA GLU A 316 22.21 -21.89 -15.53
C GLU A 316 21.57 -20.51 -15.65
N THR A 317 21.67 -19.90 -16.82
CA THR A 317 20.92 -18.68 -17.15
C THR A 317 19.51 -19.04 -17.59
N ALA A 318 18.51 -18.53 -16.87
CA ALA A 318 17.10 -18.70 -17.20
C ALA A 318 16.52 -17.39 -17.73
N ALA A 319 15.76 -17.50 -18.82
CA ALA A 319 14.99 -16.39 -19.37
C ALA A 319 13.66 -16.26 -18.60
N VAL A 320 13.49 -15.15 -17.89
CA VAL A 320 12.32 -14.83 -17.07
C VAL A 320 11.74 -13.47 -17.46
N SER A 321 10.55 -13.15 -16.97
CA SER A 321 10.03 -11.78 -17.11
C SER A 321 10.80 -10.82 -16.21
N LYS A 322 10.88 -9.54 -16.58
CA LYS A 322 11.56 -8.52 -15.77
C LYS A 322 10.92 -8.38 -14.39
N LEU A 323 9.59 -8.53 -14.29
CA LEU A 323 8.90 -8.56 -12.99
C LEU A 323 9.29 -9.77 -12.13
N ALA A 324 9.56 -10.94 -12.72
CA ALA A 324 10.05 -12.09 -11.99
C ALA A 324 11.48 -11.85 -11.49
N GLY A 325 12.35 -11.30 -12.33
CA GLY A 325 13.70 -10.89 -11.92
C GLY A 325 13.69 -9.86 -10.80
N PHE A 326 12.80 -8.86 -10.88
CA PHE A 326 12.59 -7.87 -9.82
C PHE A 326 12.11 -8.50 -8.51
N TRP A 327 11.17 -9.44 -8.58
CA TRP A 327 10.69 -10.17 -7.40
C TRP A 327 11.83 -10.86 -6.67
N ASP A 328 12.64 -11.63 -7.41
CA ASP A 328 13.77 -12.36 -6.83
C ASP A 328 14.77 -11.38 -6.20
N ALA A 329 15.19 -10.34 -6.94
CA ALA A 329 16.13 -9.33 -6.47
C ALA A 329 15.64 -8.56 -5.22
N MET A 330 14.33 -8.34 -5.08
CA MET A 330 13.76 -7.69 -3.90
C MET A 330 13.59 -8.68 -2.73
N SER A 331 13.14 -9.90 -3.00
CA SER A 331 12.84 -10.91 -1.96
C SER A 331 14.07 -11.36 -1.17
N GLU A 332 15.25 -11.26 -1.76
CA GLU A 332 16.52 -11.58 -1.10
C GLU A 332 16.90 -10.55 -0.02
N ARG A 333 16.39 -9.31 -0.13
CA ARG A 333 16.75 -8.19 0.76
C ARG A 333 16.24 -8.40 2.18
N ALA A 334 17.04 -8.00 3.16
CA ALA A 334 16.67 -8.09 4.58
C ALA A 334 15.44 -7.23 4.92
N SER A 335 15.36 -6.05 4.31
CA SER A 335 14.23 -5.10 4.39
C SER A 335 12.92 -5.73 3.91
N TRP A 336 12.95 -6.48 2.79
CA TRP A 336 11.79 -7.22 2.28
C TRP A 336 11.33 -8.24 3.31
N LYS A 337 12.25 -9.08 3.80
CA LYS A 337 11.94 -10.11 4.80
C LYS A 337 11.31 -9.49 6.06
N LYS A 338 11.89 -8.41 6.59
CA LYS A 338 11.36 -7.72 7.78
C LYS A 338 9.99 -7.09 7.56
N THR A 339 9.72 -6.58 6.36
CA THR A 339 8.47 -5.87 6.05
C THR A 339 7.34 -6.82 5.67
N PHE A 340 7.65 -7.95 5.04
CA PHE A 340 6.68 -8.74 4.28
C PHE A 340 6.57 -10.22 4.66
N VAL A 341 7.51 -10.76 5.44
CA VAL A 341 7.58 -12.19 5.83
C VAL A 341 7.44 -12.30 7.34
#